data_AF-A0AAD8CF32-F1
#
_entry.id   AF-A0AAD8CF32-F1
#
_cell.length_a   1.000
_cell.length_b   1.000
_cell.length_c   1.000
_cell.angle_alpha   90.00
_cell.angle_beta   90.00
_cell.angle_gamma   90.00
#
_symmetry.space_group_name_H-M   'P 1'
#
loop_
_entity.id
_entity.type
_entity.pdbx_description
1 polymer ?
#
loop_
_entity_poly.entity_id
_entity_poly.type
_entity_poly.pdbx_seq_one_letter_code
_entity_poly.pdbx_strand_id
1 'polypeptide(L)'
;MSNKIISFLRSREVPESVLDKLREDKVDEETVLGIDDPTLAKYIEKLGDRVALRNFCASSQQSFKKKSTRRTQLFEILKSKLDRTDNRTDRVS
;
A
#
# COMPACT_ATOMS: atom_id res chain seq x y z
N MET A 1 4.99 16.88 -1.69
CA MET A 1 3.89 16.02 -1.20
C MET A 1 3.45 15.15 -2.37
N SER A 2 3.79 13.86 -2.33
CA SER A 2 3.57 12.95 -3.47
C SER A 2 2.15 12.37 -3.42
N ASN A 3 1.17 13.12 -3.92
CA ASN A 3 -0.21 12.66 -4.06
C ASN A 3 -0.33 11.66 -5.22
N LYS A 4 0.09 10.42 -4.97
CA LYS A 4 0.01 9.31 -5.94
C LYS A 4 -1.42 9.10 -6.44
N ILE A 5 -2.41 9.31 -5.57
CA ILE A 5 -3.83 9.28 -5.92
C ILE A 5 -4.16 10.30 -7.01
N ILE A 6 -3.74 11.55 -6.85
CA ILE A 6 -4.01 12.62 -7.82
C ILE A 6 -3.37 12.30 -9.17
N SER A 7 -2.17 11.73 -9.14
CA SER A 7 -1.45 11.30 -10.33
C SER A 7 -2.21 10.19 -11.08
N PHE A 8 -2.73 9.23 -10.31
CA PHE A 8 -3.54 8.11 -10.84
C PHE A 8 -4.88 8.60 -11.40
N LEU A 9 -5.56 9.51 -10.72
CA LEU A 9 -6.83 10.07 -11.18
C LEU A 9 -6.65 10.97 -12.41
N ARG A 10 -5.56 11.74 -12.48
CA ARG A 10 -5.20 12.49 -13.69
C ARG A 10 -4.95 11.57 -14.89
N SER A 11 -4.31 10.40 -14.69
CA SER A 11 -4.14 9.41 -15.76
C SER A 11 -5.44 8.75 -16.24
N ARG A 12 -6.53 8.91 -15.47
CA ARG A 12 -7.87 8.45 -15.81
C ARG A 12 -8.79 9.57 -16.32
N GLU A 13 -8.21 10.72 -16.67
CA GLU A 13 -8.94 11.87 -17.21
C GLU A 13 -10.01 12.42 -16.24
N VAL A 14 -9.78 12.27 -14.94
CA VAL A 14 -10.63 12.90 -13.92
C VAL A 14 -10.44 14.42 -13.97
N PRO A 15 -11.52 15.22 -14.00
CA PRO A 15 -11.41 16.68 -14.10
C PRO A 15 -10.59 17.26 -12.94
N GLU A 16 -9.76 18.26 -13.23
CA GLU A 16 -8.92 18.90 -12.20
C GLU A 16 -9.78 19.52 -11.09
N SER A 17 -11.01 19.98 -11.38
CA SER A 17 -11.97 20.45 -10.38
C SER A 17 -12.30 19.41 -9.30
N VAL A 18 -12.29 18.12 -9.64
CA VAL A 18 -12.48 17.02 -8.69
C VAL A 18 -11.18 16.76 -7.91
N LEU A 19 -10.03 16.88 -8.58
CA LEU A 19 -8.73 16.73 -7.95
C LEU A 19 -8.47 17.83 -6.90
N ASP A 20 -8.90 19.06 -7.16
CA ASP A 20 -8.80 20.15 -6.19
C ASP A 20 -9.74 19.94 -4.99
N LYS A 21 -10.97 19.45 -5.20
CA LYS A 21 -11.84 19.03 -4.08
C LYS A 21 -11.20 17.94 -3.23
N LEU A 22 -10.58 16.94 -3.84
CA LEU A 22 -9.86 15.88 -3.13
C LEU A 22 -8.65 16.43 -2.36
N ARG A 23 -7.98 17.48 -2.85
CA ARG A 23 -6.90 18.17 -2.14
C ARG A 23 -7.42 18.98 -0.96
N GLU A 24 -8.51 19.72 -1.15
CA GLU A 24 -9.14 20.55 -0.13
C GLU A 24 -9.65 19.69 1.04
N ASP A 25 -10.31 18.59 0.71
CA ASP A 25 -10.84 17.61 1.67
C ASP A 25 -9.75 16.67 2.26
N LYS A 26 -8.48 16.87 1.89
CA LYS A 26 -7.33 16.05 2.34
C LYS A 26 -7.60 14.54 2.21
N VAL A 27 -8.05 14.13 1.03
CA VAL A 27 -8.36 12.73 0.76
C VAL A 27 -7.08 11.95 0.42
N ASP A 28 -6.55 11.26 1.42
CA ASP A 28 -5.39 10.38 1.32
C ASP A 28 -5.77 8.90 1.07
N GLU A 29 -4.78 8.04 0.84
CA GLU A 29 -4.97 6.58 0.59
C GLU A 29 -5.74 5.89 1.72
N GLU A 30 -5.54 6.33 2.96
CA GLU A 30 -6.22 5.80 4.13
C GLU A 30 -7.69 6.24 4.17
N THR A 31 -7.96 7.51 3.84
CA THR A 31 -9.31 8.07 3.73
C THR A 31 -10.11 7.33 2.64
N VAL A 32 -9.51 7.09 1.47
CA VAL A 32 -10.17 6.33 0.38
C VAL A 32 -10.54 4.91 0.80
N LEU A 33 -9.72 4.26 1.64
CA LEU A 33 -10.01 2.91 2.12
C LEU A 33 -11.06 2.90 3.25
N GLY A 34 -11.16 4.00 4.01
CA GLY A 34 -12.07 4.15 5.14
C GLY A 34 -13.46 4.69 4.80
N ILE A 35 -13.65 5.34 3.66
CA ILE A 35 -14.96 5.88 3.24
C ILE A 35 -15.79 4.85 2.44
N ASP A 36 -17.10 5.01 2.50
CA ASP A 36 -18.06 4.18 1.77
C ASP A 36 -18.12 4.54 0.27
N ASP A 37 -18.47 3.58 -0.59
CA ASP A 37 -18.67 3.79 -2.04
C ASP A 37 -19.60 4.97 -2.38
N PRO A 38 -20.77 5.18 -1.73
CA PRO A 38 -21.63 6.32 -2.03
C PRO A 38 -20.97 7.68 -1.68
N THR A 39 -20.07 7.71 -0.71
CA THR A 39 -19.31 8.92 -0.37
C THR A 39 -18.23 9.16 -1.42
N LEU A 40 -17.54 8.10 -1.85
CA LEU A 40 -16.56 8.17 -2.94
C LEU A 40 -17.22 8.54 -4.28
N ALA A 41 -18.48 8.16 -4.49
CA ALA A 41 -19.27 8.51 -5.67
C ALA A 41 -19.56 10.01 -5.81
N LYS A 42 -19.49 10.78 -4.72
CA LYS A 42 -19.62 12.25 -4.75
C LYS A 42 -18.44 12.94 -5.44
N TYR A 43 -17.29 12.27 -5.47
CA TYR A 43 -16.08 12.76 -6.13
C TYR A 43 -15.89 12.07 -7.49
N ILE A 44 -16.12 10.76 -7.55
CA ILE A 44 -15.87 9.95 -8.74
C ILE A 44 -17.16 9.23 -9.13
N GLU A 45 -17.86 9.77 -10.13
CA GLU A 45 -19.14 9.24 -10.59
C GLU A 45 -19.03 7.85 -11.23
N LYS A 46 -17.91 7.58 -11.90
CA LYS A 46 -17.65 6.31 -12.60
C LYS A 46 -17.26 5.20 -11.62
N LEU A 47 -18.08 4.14 -11.55
CA LEU A 47 -17.84 2.96 -10.70
C LEU A 47 -16.49 2.29 -10.98
N GLY A 48 -16.09 2.16 -12.25
CA GLY A 48 -14.82 1.54 -12.63
C GLY A 48 -13.60 2.29 -12.09
N ASP A 49 -13.69 3.61 -11.97
CA ASP A 49 -12.62 4.44 -11.42
C ASP A 49 -12.57 4.37 -9.90
N ARG A 50 -13.73 4.28 -9.23
CA ARG A 50 -13.82 4.03 -7.78
C ARG A 50 -13.17 2.70 -7.39
N VAL A 51 -13.55 1.63 -8.08
CA VAL A 51 -13.00 0.28 -7.82
C VAL A 51 -11.50 0.26 -8.06
N ALA A 52 -11.04 0.87 -9.14
CA ALA A 52 -9.62 0.92 -9.44
C ALA A 52 -8.83 1.78 -8.45
N LEU A 53 -9.38 2.91 -8.01
CA LEU A 53 -8.75 3.76 -7.00
C LEU A 53 -8.64 3.01 -5.66
N ARG A 54 -9.69 2.27 -5.26
CA ARG A 54 -9.68 1.45 -4.04
C ARG A 54 -8.62 0.35 -4.12
N ASN A 55 -8.53 -0.34 -5.27
CA ASN A 55 -7.50 -1.35 -5.51
C ASN A 55 -6.09 -0.74 -5.53
N PHE A 56 -5.93 0.45 -6.10
CA PHE A 56 -4.67 1.19 -6.10
C PHE A 56 -4.22 1.50 -4.66
N CYS A 57 -5.12 2.03 -3.82
CA CYS A 57 -4.83 2.32 -2.42
C CYS A 57 -4.53 1.04 -1.60
N ALA A 58 -5.31 -0.03 -1.82
CA ALA A 58 -5.10 -1.31 -1.14
C ALA A 58 -3.76 -1.96 -1.50
N SER A 59 -3.38 -1.92 -2.79
CA SER A 59 -2.10 -2.46 -3.27
C SER A 59 -0.88 -1.64 -2.80
N SER A 60 -1.03 -0.33 -2.64
CA SER A 60 -0.02 0.55 -2.05
C SER A 60 0.26 0.17 -0.58
N GLN A 61 -0.78 -0.09 0.21
CA GLN A 61 -0.63 -0.62 1.58
C GLN A 61 -0.03 -2.03 1.62
N GLN A 62 -0.42 -2.90 0.69
CA GLN A 62 0.08 -4.27 0.65
C GLN A 62 1.56 -4.36 0.21
N SER A 63 2.03 -3.41 -0.59
CA SER A 63 3.43 -3.24 -0.96
C SER A 63 4.31 -2.92 0.25
N PHE A 64 3.76 -2.19 1.24
CA PHE A 64 4.41 -1.91 2.50
C PHE A 64 4.49 -3.18 3.38
N LYS A 65 3.40 -3.94 3.48
CA LYS A 65 3.36 -5.22 4.23
C LYS A 65 4.26 -6.31 3.61
N LYS A 66 4.28 -6.46 2.28
CA LYS A 66 5.13 -7.47 1.58
C LYS A 66 6.63 -7.21 1.74
N LYS A 67 7.06 -5.95 1.83
CA LYS A 67 8.49 -5.64 2.11
C LYS A 67 8.88 -5.98 3.54
N SER A 68 7.94 -5.86 4.49
CA SER A 68 8.16 -6.22 5.90
C SER A 68 8.35 -7.75 6.05
N THR A 69 7.46 -8.55 5.47
CA THR A 69 7.53 -10.03 5.58
C THR A 69 8.76 -10.65 4.94
N ARG A 70 9.25 -10.11 3.80
CA ARG A 70 10.50 -10.61 3.19
C ARG A 70 11.72 -10.36 4.07
N ARG A 71 11.76 -9.23 4.81
CA ARG A 71 12.87 -8.93 5.73
C ARG A 71 12.86 -9.88 6.92
N THR A 72 11.70 -10.15 7.52
CA THR A 72 11.59 -11.10 8.65
C THR A 72 11.99 -12.52 8.26
N GLN A 73 11.60 -12.99 7.08
CA GLN A 73 12.01 -14.30 6.57
C GLN A 73 13.54 -14.43 6.42
N LEU A 74 14.22 -13.39 5.95
CA LEU A 74 15.68 -13.40 5.84
C LEU A 74 16.37 -13.44 7.22
N PHE A 75 15.86 -12.67 8.20
CA PHE A 75 16.38 -12.72 9.58
C PHE A 75 16.18 -14.09 10.22
N GLU A 76 15.04 -14.74 9.98
CA GLU A 76 14.73 -16.08 10.49
C GLU A 76 15.65 -17.15 9.86
N ILE A 77 15.89 -17.07 8.55
CA ILE A 77 16.84 -17.93 7.84
C ILE A 77 18.27 -17.73 8.37
N LEU A 78 18.68 -16.49 8.62
CA LEU A 78 20.02 -16.17 9.15
C LEU A 78 20.20 -16.70 10.58
N LYS A 79 19.20 -16.51 11.47
CA LYS A 79 19.21 -17.11 12.82
C LYS A 79 19.31 -18.63 12.77
N SER A 80 18.52 -19.26 11.90
CA SER A 80 18.53 -20.72 11.73
C SER A 80 19.87 -21.26 11.24
N LYS A 81 20.66 -20.45 10.51
CA LYS A 81 22.01 -20.85 10.07
C LYS A 81 23.05 -20.66 11.16
N LEU A 82 22.96 -19.60 11.97
CA LEU A 82 23.86 -19.38 13.09
C LEU A 82 23.74 -20.49 14.14
N ASP A 83 22.51 -20.85 14.51
CA ASP A 83 22.18 -21.92 15.47
C ASP A 83 22.75 -23.29 15.06
N ARG A 84 22.75 -23.58 13.75
CA ARG A 84 23.34 -24.82 13.20
C ARG A 84 24.87 -24.83 13.17
N THR A 85 25.50 -23.67 13.25
CA THR A 85 26.96 -23.55 13.21
C THR A 85 27.55 -23.65 14.61
N ASP A 86 26.82 -23.14 15.61
CA ASP A 86 27.10 -23.29 17.05
C ASP A 86 27.13 -24.77 17.46
N ASN A 87 26.16 -25.57 17.01
CA ASN A 87 26.05 -26.99 17.36
C ASN A 87 27.08 -27.92 16.65
N ARG A 88 28.00 -27.36 15.85
CA ARG A 88 29.07 -28.11 15.15
C ARG A 88 30.42 -28.02 15.87
N THR A 89 30.60 -27.06 16.77
CA THR A 89 31.85 -26.88 17.52
C THR A 89 31.95 -27.74 18.78
N ASP A 90 30.86 -28.36 19.24
CA ASP A 90 30.85 -29.19 20.45
C ASP A 90 30.99 -30.71 20.21
N ARG A 91 31.27 -31.16 18.98
CA ARG A 91 31.48 -32.59 18.65
C ARG A 91 32.91 -32.94 18.21
N VAL A 92 33.86 -32.05 18.45
CA VAL A 92 35.29 -32.35 18.31
C VAL A 92 36.02 -31.87 19.55
N SER A 93 35.86 -32.60 20.66
CA SER A 93 36.77 -32.64 21.81
C SER A 93 36.58 -33.96 22.53
#